data_AF-A0A2R6J8A3-F1
#
_entry.id   AF-A0A2R6J8A3-F1
#
_cell.length_a   1.000
_cell.length_b   1.000
_cell.length_c   1.000
_cell.angle_alpha   90.00
_cell.angle_beta   90.00
_cell.angle_gamma   90.00
#
_symmetry.space_group_name_H-M   'P 1'
#
loop_
_entity.id
_entity.type
_entity.pdbx_description
1 polymer ?
#
loop_
_entity_poly.entity_id
_entity_poly.type
_entity_poly.pdbx_seq_one_letter_code
_entity_poly.pdbx_strand_id
1 'polypeptide(L)'
;MAREERDRQIAVTEDGRTLPTVEILTGRGFICGKSGSGKSNTASVIAEGLLADGYNLLIVDTEGEYYGLKERFEVLHAGGDEFCDVEIG
;
A
#
# COMPACT_ATOMS: atom_id res chain seq x y z
N MET A 1 -18.24 -6.94 7.57
CA MET A 1 -17.95 -6.87 6.13
C MET A 1 -19.26 -7.01 5.36
N ALA A 2 -19.77 -5.89 4.84
CA ALA A 2 -20.94 -5.87 3.98
C ALA A 2 -20.68 -6.72 2.71
N ARG A 3 -21.73 -7.12 2.00
CA ARG A 3 -21.60 -7.94 0.79
C ARG A 3 -20.75 -7.23 -0.28
N GLU A 4 -20.90 -5.92 -0.41
CA GLU A 4 -20.11 -5.09 -1.33
C GLU A 4 -18.59 -5.11 -1.03
N GLU A 5 -18.16 -5.19 0.23
CA GLU A 5 -16.72 -5.25 0.57
C GLU A 5 -16.07 -6.58 0.16
N ARG A 6 -16.85 -7.66 0.01
CA ARG A 6 -16.33 -8.96 -0.40
C ARG A 6 -16.11 -9.07 -1.90
N ASP A 7 -16.84 -8.27 -2.67
CA ASP A 7 -16.78 -8.28 -4.13
C ASP A 7 -15.74 -7.27 -4.67
N ARG A 8 -15.16 -6.42 -3.81
CA ARG A 8 -14.10 -5.47 -4.19
C ARG A 8 -12.80 -6.18 -4.61
N GLN A 9 -12.16 -5.60 -5.61
CA GLN A 9 -10.98 -6.12 -6.29
C GLN A 9 -9.96 -4.99 -6.46
N ILE A 10 -8.68 -5.28 -6.22
CA ILE A 10 -7.58 -4.35 -6.53
C ILE A 10 -6.85 -4.87 -7.75
N ALA A 11 -6.73 -4.04 -8.79
CA ALA A 11 -5.90 -4.32 -9.95
C ALA A 11 -4.41 -4.18 -9.56
N VAL A 12 -3.62 -5.23 -9.75
CA VAL A 12 -2.21 -5.29 -9.33
C VAL A 12 -1.23 -5.34 -10.49
N THR A 13 -1.73 -5.43 -11.72
CA THR A 13 -0.94 -5.44 -12.95
C THR A 13 -1.63 -4.64 -14.05
N GLU A 14 -0.85 -4.14 -15.01
CA GLU A 14 -1.37 -3.37 -16.16
C GLU A 14 -2.29 -4.19 -17.09
N ASP A 15 -2.10 -5.51 -17.15
CA ASP A 15 -2.95 -6.42 -17.91
C ASP A 15 -4.27 -6.78 -17.20
N GLY A 16 -4.57 -6.12 -16.07
CA GLY A 16 -5.86 -6.18 -15.39
C GLY A 16 -6.02 -7.38 -14.45
N ARG A 17 -4.94 -8.06 -14.04
CA ARG A 17 -5.06 -9.08 -12.98
C ARG A 17 -5.39 -8.40 -11.66
N THR A 18 -6.35 -8.97 -10.95
CA THR A 18 -6.83 -8.43 -9.68
C THR A 18 -6.61 -9.39 -8.52
N LEU A 19 -6.59 -8.83 -7.32
CA LEU A 19 -6.66 -9.57 -6.07
C LEU A 19 -7.92 -9.13 -5.29
N PRO A 20 -8.64 -10.06 -4.63
CA PRO A 20 -9.76 -9.69 -3.78
C PRO A 20 -9.29 -8.86 -2.60
N THR A 21 -9.91 -7.69 -2.38
CA THR A 21 -9.50 -6.76 -1.32
C THR A 21 -9.58 -7.42 0.07
N VAL A 22 -10.60 -8.25 0.31
CA VAL A 22 -10.77 -8.98 1.56
C VAL A 22 -9.62 -9.96 1.83
N GLU A 23 -9.07 -10.60 0.80
CA GLU A 23 -7.95 -11.52 0.94
C GLU A 23 -6.65 -10.77 1.27
N ILE A 24 -6.44 -9.59 0.68
CA ILE A 24 -5.30 -8.73 1.04
C ILE A 24 -5.38 -8.33 2.52
N LEU A 25 -6.55 -7.83 2.95
CA LEU A 25 -6.75 -7.30 4.30
C LEU A 25 -6.69 -8.38 5.41
N THR A 26 -7.08 -9.61 5.11
CA THR A 26 -7.23 -10.68 6.13
C THR A 26 -6.25 -11.84 5.98
N GLY A 27 -5.70 -12.03 4.78
CA GLY A 27 -4.93 -13.22 4.40
C GLY A 27 -3.47 -13.20 4.86
N ARG A 28 -2.96 -12.07 5.38
CA ARG A 28 -1.53 -11.88 5.71
C ARG A 28 -0.65 -12.19 4.50
N GLY A 29 -0.78 -11.36 3.46
CA GLY A 29 -0.07 -11.55 2.19
C GLY A 29 1.45 -11.55 2.34
N PHE A 30 2.12 -12.28 1.46
CA PHE A 30 3.58 -12.34 1.38
C PHE A 30 4.03 -12.09 -0.05
N ILE A 31 4.76 -10.98 -0.27
CA ILE A 31 5.32 -10.60 -1.56
C ILE A 31 6.81 -10.94 -1.54
N CYS A 32 7.27 -11.81 -2.44
CA CYS A 32 8.66 -12.26 -2.49
C CYS A 32 9.22 -12.27 -3.92
N GLY A 33 10.55 -12.16 -4.03
CA GLY A 33 11.25 -12.11 -5.32
C GLY A 33 12.70 -11.65 -5.16
N LYS A 34 13.51 -11.77 -6.22
CA LYS A 34 14.89 -11.25 -6.21
C LYS A 34 14.92 -9.71 -6.10
N SER A 35 16.08 -9.13 -5.82
CA SER A 35 16.27 -7.68 -5.97
C SER A 35 15.94 -7.25 -7.41
N GLY A 36 15.30 -6.09 -7.58
CA GLY A 36 14.85 -5.58 -8.87
C GLY A 36 13.64 -6.28 -9.49
N SER A 37 13.02 -7.28 -8.82
CA SER A 37 11.87 -8.01 -9.38
C SER A 37 10.51 -7.29 -9.25
N GLY A 38 10.50 -6.03 -8.80
CA GLY A 38 9.26 -5.26 -8.64
C GLY A 38 8.46 -5.50 -7.35
N LYS A 39 9.09 -6.03 -6.28
CA LYS A 39 8.40 -6.27 -4.99
C LYS A 39 7.78 -5.00 -4.39
N SER A 40 8.59 -3.95 -4.22
CA SER A 40 8.13 -2.66 -3.70
C SER A 40 7.10 -2.02 -4.63
N ASN A 41 7.26 -2.19 -5.95
CA ASN A 41 6.27 -1.73 -6.92
C ASN A 41 4.91 -2.42 -6.73
N THR A 42 4.87 -3.75 -6.63
CA THR A 42 3.61 -4.49 -6.37
C THR A 42 3.00 -4.08 -5.03
N ALA A 43 3.82 -3.90 -3.99
CA ALA A 43 3.34 -3.43 -2.69
C ALA A 43 2.76 -2.01 -2.77
N SER A 44 3.39 -1.10 -3.52
CA SER A 44 2.89 0.27 -3.76
C SER A 44 1.56 0.26 -4.49
N VAL A 45 1.41 -0.52 -5.56
CA VAL A 45 0.13 -0.63 -6.28
C VAL A 45 -0.99 -1.13 -5.37
N ILE A 46 -0.69 -2.10 -4.50
CA ILE A 46 -1.67 -2.58 -3.51
C ILE A 46 -1.99 -1.47 -2.49
N ALA A 47 -1.00 -0.77 -1.96
CA ALA A 47 -1.20 0.32 -0.99
C ALA A 47 -2.04 1.46 -1.59
N GLU A 48 -1.73 1.89 -2.81
CA GLU A 48 -2.51 2.90 -3.54
C GLU A 48 -3.95 2.45 -3.77
N GLY A 49 -4.16 1.19 -4.17
CA GLY A 49 -5.49 0.63 -4.36
C GLY A 49 -6.30 0.61 -3.06
N LEU A 50 -5.68 0.21 -1.95
CA LEU A 50 -6.33 0.21 -0.64
C LEU A 50 -6.70 1.63 -0.19
N LEU A 51 -5.79 2.60 -0.32
CA LEU A 51 -6.04 4.00 0.04
C LEU A 51 -7.13 4.63 -0.83
N ALA A 52 -7.10 4.38 -2.15
CA ALA A 52 -8.14 4.86 -3.08
C ALA A 52 -9.54 4.31 -2.72
N ASP A 53 -9.59 3.10 -2.18
CA ASP A 53 -10.81 2.46 -1.70
C ASP A 53 -11.25 2.91 -0.29
N GLY A 54 -10.45 3.76 0.38
CA GLY A 54 -10.72 4.31 1.71
C GLY A 54 -10.26 3.42 2.87
N TYR A 55 -9.39 2.43 2.61
CA TYR A 55 -8.82 1.59 3.68
C TYR A 55 -7.56 2.22 4.27
N ASN A 56 -7.47 2.18 5.59
CA ASN A 56 -6.29 2.65 6.32
C ASN A 56 -5.20 1.57 6.33
N LEU A 57 -3.94 2.02 6.31
CA LEU A 57 -2.76 1.17 6.37
C LEU A 57 -1.62 1.85 7.12
N LEU A 58 -0.72 1.03 7.67
CA LEU A 58 0.54 1.45 8.27
C LEU A 58 1.66 0.88 7.41
N ILE A 59 2.56 1.74 6.93
CA ILE A 59 3.75 1.34 6.18
C ILE A 59 4.96 1.58 7.06
N VAL A 60 5.83 0.58 7.15
CA VAL A 60 7.19 0.74 7.67
C VAL A 60 8.09 0.98 6.48
N ASP A 61 8.41 2.24 6.22
CA ASP A 61 9.16 2.66 5.04
C ASP A 61 10.60 3.00 5.41
N THR A 62 11.50 2.03 5.26
CA THR A 62 12.92 2.22 5.62
C THR A 62 13.74 2.88 4.51
N GLU A 63 13.23 2.90 3.28
CA GLU A 63 13.95 3.43 2.11
C GLU A 63 13.30 4.70 1.53
N GLY A 64 12.14 5.12 2.08
CA GLY A 64 11.42 6.32 1.63
C GLY A 64 10.66 6.13 0.31
N GLU A 65 10.42 4.88 -0.11
CA GLU A 65 9.79 4.58 -1.41
C GLU A 65 8.30 4.99 -1.46
N TYR A 66 7.65 5.15 -0.31
CA TYR A 66 6.21 5.41 -0.21
C TYR A 66 5.88 6.88 0.11
N TYR A 67 6.89 7.74 0.27
CA TYR A 67 6.69 9.18 0.51
C TYR A 67 5.78 9.83 -0.55
N GLY A 68 5.88 9.39 -1.81
CA GLY A 68 5.05 9.89 -2.92
C GLY A 68 3.54 9.68 -2.75
N LEU A 69 3.09 8.79 -1.84
CA LEU A 69 1.66 8.61 -1.54
C LEU A 69 1.02 9.91 -1.03
N LYS A 70 1.80 10.78 -0.35
CA LYS A 70 1.33 12.08 0.15
C LYS A 70 0.84 13.03 -0.95
N GLU A 71 1.26 12.83 -2.20
CA GLU A 71 0.81 13.65 -3.31
C GLU A 71 -0.68 13.43 -3.64
N ARG A 72 -1.23 12.27 -3.27
CA ARG A 72 -2.58 11.83 -3.67
C ARG A 72 -3.48 11.46 -2.49
N PHE A 73 -2.91 11.15 -1.34
CA PHE A 73 -3.63 10.64 -0.18
C PHE A 73 -3.24 11.40 1.09
N GLU A 74 -4.16 11.46 2.06
CA GLU A 74 -3.89 12.00 3.39
C GLU A 74 -3.04 10.98 4.17
N VAL A 75 -1.73 11.19 4.19
CA VAL A 75 -0.76 10.30 4.85
C VAL A 75 0.03 11.09 5.89
N LEU A 76 0.09 10.55 7.11
CA LEU A 76 0.96 11.03 8.18
C LEU A 76 2.32 10.35 8.07
N HIS A 77 3.36 11.11 7.73
CA HIS A 77 4.74 10.62 7.72
C HIS A 77 5.41 10.95 9.05
N ALA A 78 5.83 9.92 9.80
CA ALA A 78 6.48 10.07 11.09
C ALA A 78 7.83 9.36 11.11
N GLY A 79 8.89 10.08 11.47
CA GLY A 79 10.27 9.62 11.34
C GLY A 79 11.28 10.68 11.78
N GLY A 80 12.55 10.52 11.43
CA GLY A 80 13.65 11.39 11.88
C GLY A 80 14.28 12.26 10.79
N ASP A 81 13.61 12.38 9.63
CA ASP A 81 14.10 13.19 8.51
C ASP A 81 13.33 14.52 8.37
N GLU A 82 13.84 15.41 7.51
CA GLU A 82 13.27 16.74 7.28
C GLU A 82 11.93 16.73 6.54
N PHE A 83 11.52 15.60 5.98
CA PHE A 83 10.29 15.43 5.22
C PHE A 83 9.15 14.82 6.06
N CYS A 84 9.41 14.56 7.34
CA CYS A 84 8.42 14.05 8.29
C CYS A 84 7.45 15.14 8.75
N ASP A 85 6.16 14.79 8.85
CA ASP A 85 5.15 15.65 9.48
C ASP A 85 5.27 15.64 11.01
N VAL A 86 5.75 14.51 11.55
CA VAL A 86 6.02 14.31 12.97
C VAL A 86 7.43 13.77 13.12
N GLU A 87 8.28 14.55 13.77
CA GLU A 87 9.62 14.10 14.12
C GLU A 87 9.55 13.12 15.30
N ILE A 88 10.18 11.96 15.15
CA ILE A 88 10.29 10.92 16.17
C ILE A 88 11.77 10.55 16.29
N GLY A 89 12.37 10.86 17.43
CA GLY A 89 13.80 10.68 17.70
C GLY A 89 14.29 11.58 18.82
#